data_AF-A0A7D7WJZ0-F1
#
_entry.id   AF-A0A7D7WJZ0-F1
#
_cell.length_a   1.000
_cell.length_b   1.000
_cell.length_c   1.000
_cell.angle_alpha   90.00
_cell.angle_beta   90.00
_cell.angle_gamma   90.00
#
_symmetry.space_group_name_H-M   'P 1'
#
loop_
_entity.id
_entity.type
_entity.pdbx_description
1 polymer ?
#
loop_
_entity_poly.entity_id
_entity_poly.type
_entity_poly.pdbx_seq_one_letter_code
_entity_poly.pdbx_strand_id
1 'polypeptide(L)'
;MKKIILTTLLALFSLVACNHDYTKTEKATTDEIIAYLNDKHKLTEAQKEYDKTEIEKVLNDLGDKKDIFLKAMTLKIAAKDDTSKKKFIEGLKSLELTESSFNETFDKIKGKIKEKV
;
A
#
# COMPACT_ATOMS: atom_id res chain seq x y z
N MET A 1 35.23 45.64 -6.91
CA MET A 1 33.80 45.96 -7.10
C MET A 1 32.95 44.90 -6.41
N LYS A 2 31.94 45.36 -5.64
CA LYS A 2 30.77 44.65 -5.08
C LYS A 2 30.96 43.57 -4.00
N LYS A 3 30.54 43.94 -2.78
CA LYS A 3 30.06 43.10 -1.67
C LYS A 3 28.65 42.59 -2.00
N ILE A 4 28.30 41.33 -1.69
CA ILE A 4 26.96 40.83 -1.29
C ILE A 4 27.21 39.59 -0.39
N ILE A 5 27.17 39.71 0.95
CA ILE A 5 26.03 39.41 1.86
C ILE A 5 25.70 37.90 1.81
N LEU A 6 26.13 37.10 2.80
CA LEU A 6 25.53 36.91 4.14
C LEU A 6 24.12 36.29 4.08
N THR A 7 23.79 35.57 5.15
CA THR A 7 22.46 35.14 5.60
C THR A 7 21.83 33.91 4.95
N THR A 8 22.05 32.76 5.60
CA THR A 8 20.98 31.90 6.15
C THR A 8 19.65 31.97 5.43
N LEU A 9 19.38 31.01 4.54
CA LEU A 9 18.01 30.57 4.32
C LEU A 9 17.74 29.38 5.24
N LEU A 10 17.48 29.74 6.50
CA LEU A 10 16.73 28.90 7.42
C LEU A 10 15.31 28.80 6.85
N ALA A 11 15.10 27.82 6.00
CA ALA A 11 13.91 27.00 6.07
C ALA A 11 14.48 25.60 6.27
N LEU A 12 14.73 25.16 7.52
CA LEU A 12 13.65 24.54 8.29
C LEU A 12 12.49 24.29 7.34
N PHE A 13 12.59 23.19 6.59
CA PHE A 13 11.40 22.58 6.07
C PHE A 13 10.55 22.32 7.30
N SER A 14 9.73 23.30 7.63
CA SER A 14 8.36 23.10 7.97
C SER A 14 7.79 22.17 6.89
N LEU A 15 8.13 20.88 6.98
CA LEU A 15 7.10 19.86 6.95
C LEU A 15 6.16 20.26 8.08
N VAL A 16 5.33 21.28 7.80
CA VAL A 16 3.94 21.22 8.21
C VAL A 16 3.58 19.80 7.82
N ALA A 17 3.44 18.93 8.83
CA ALA A 17 2.89 17.61 8.66
C ALA A 17 1.53 17.87 8.01
N CYS A 18 1.52 17.88 6.68
CA CYS A 18 0.33 18.03 5.90
C CYS A 18 -0.32 16.69 6.12
N ASN A 19 -1.15 16.60 7.17
CA ASN A 19 -1.90 15.41 7.52
C ASN A 19 -2.74 15.10 6.29
N HIS A 20 -2.23 14.21 5.46
CA HIS A 20 -2.94 13.73 4.29
C HIS A 20 -4.09 12.91 4.84
N ASP A 21 -5.30 13.34 4.53
CA ASP A 21 -6.49 12.58 4.87
C ASP A 21 -6.56 11.34 3.96
N TYR A 22 -5.94 10.25 4.42
CA TYR A 22 -5.91 9.00 3.69
C TYR A 22 -7.25 8.24 3.77
N THR A 23 -8.23 8.74 4.54
CA THR A 23 -9.56 8.11 4.63
C THR A 23 -10.35 8.23 3.32
N LYS A 24 -10.01 9.21 2.46
CA LYS A 24 -10.60 9.41 1.13
C LYS A 24 -9.94 8.61 0.02
N THR A 25 -8.90 7.83 0.34
CA THR A 25 -8.24 6.97 -0.65
C THR A 25 -9.26 6.01 -1.26
N GLU A 26 -9.18 5.80 -2.57
CA GLU A 26 -10.00 4.80 -3.26
C GLU A 26 -9.62 3.39 -2.80
N LYS A 27 -10.58 2.47 -2.89
CA LYS A 27 -10.36 1.07 -2.50
C LYS A 27 -9.78 0.33 -3.71
N ALA A 28 -8.69 -0.40 -3.48
CA ALA A 28 -8.19 -1.32 -4.50
C ALA A 28 -9.24 -2.41 -4.78
N THR A 29 -9.36 -2.77 -6.05
CA THR A 29 -10.11 -3.94 -6.51
C THR A 29 -9.30 -5.21 -6.32
N THR A 30 -9.96 -6.37 -6.27
CA THR A 30 -9.26 -7.67 -6.23
C THR A 30 -8.34 -7.84 -7.44
N ASP A 31 -8.74 -7.37 -8.62
CA ASP A 31 -7.95 -7.50 -9.84
C ASP A 31 -6.66 -6.66 -9.78
N GLU A 32 -6.70 -5.46 -9.20
CA GLU A 32 -5.50 -4.65 -8.97
C GLU A 32 -4.54 -5.31 -7.96
N ILE A 33 -5.08 -5.95 -6.92
CA ILE A 33 -4.28 -6.72 -5.96
C ILE A 33 -3.58 -7.88 -6.67
N ILE A 34 -4.32 -8.66 -7.48
CA ILE A 34 -3.75 -9.77 -8.25
C ILE A 34 -2.70 -9.27 -9.25
N ALA A 35 -2.96 -8.16 -9.95
CA ALA A 35 -1.99 -7.56 -10.86
C ALA A 35 -0.69 -7.15 -10.14
N TYR A 36 -0.81 -6.54 -8.96
CA TYR A 36 0.32 -6.20 -8.12
C TYR A 36 1.10 -7.44 -7.66
N LEU A 37 0.42 -8.50 -7.23
CA LEU A 37 1.06 -9.76 -6.84
C LEU A 37 1.79 -10.43 -8.01
N ASN A 38 1.21 -10.40 -9.20
CA ASN A 38 1.85 -10.92 -10.41
C ASN A 38 3.11 -10.13 -10.79
N ASP A 39 3.12 -8.81 -10.62
CA ASP A 39 4.28 -7.96 -10.87
C ASP A 39 5.39 -8.19 -9.83
N LYS A 40 5.05 -8.22 -8.54
CA LYS A 40 6.02 -8.23 -7.42
C LYS A 40 6.42 -9.60 -6.92
N HIS A 41 5.56 -10.60 -7.06
CA HIS A 41 5.72 -11.93 -6.48
C HIS A 41 5.54 -13.02 -7.54
N LYS A 42 6.15 -12.81 -8.71
CA LYS A 42 6.08 -13.73 -9.87
C LYS A 42 6.04 -15.18 -9.42
N LEU A 43 5.00 -15.87 -9.85
CA LEU A 43 4.83 -17.29 -9.59
C LEU A 43 5.92 -18.05 -10.35
N THR A 44 6.57 -19.00 -9.68
CA THR A 44 7.69 -19.76 -10.25
C THR A 44 7.27 -20.71 -11.36
N GLU A 45 5.99 -21.03 -11.47
CA GLU A 45 5.44 -21.99 -12.41
C GLU A 45 4.41 -21.32 -13.32
N ALA A 46 4.54 -21.52 -14.64
CA ALA A 46 3.66 -20.93 -15.66
C ALA A 46 2.18 -21.35 -15.52
N GLN A 47 1.93 -22.49 -14.88
CA GLN A 47 0.62 -23.05 -14.60
C GLN A 47 0.02 -22.59 -13.28
N LYS A 48 0.67 -21.70 -12.52
CA LYS A 48 0.08 -21.17 -11.29
C LYS A 48 -0.57 -19.81 -11.52
N GLU A 49 -1.67 -19.55 -10.84
CA GLU A 49 -2.30 -18.24 -10.76
C GLU A 49 -2.88 -17.96 -9.39
N TYR A 50 -3.01 -16.68 -9.05
CA TYR A 50 -3.71 -16.27 -7.85
C TYR A 50 -5.20 -16.60 -7.96
N ASP A 51 -5.74 -17.26 -6.95
CA ASP A 51 -7.14 -17.65 -6.90
C ASP A 51 -7.99 -16.45 -6.43
N LYS A 52 -8.63 -15.77 -7.39
CA LYS A 52 -9.50 -14.62 -7.14
C LYS A 52 -10.59 -14.92 -6.11
N THR A 53 -11.23 -16.08 -6.18
CA THR A 53 -12.33 -16.45 -5.27
C THR A 53 -11.82 -16.61 -3.84
N GLU A 54 -10.66 -17.25 -3.67
CA GLU A 54 -10.05 -17.42 -2.34
C GLU A 54 -9.51 -16.10 -1.78
N ILE A 55 -8.99 -15.21 -2.63
CA ILE A 55 -8.59 -13.86 -2.22
C ILE A 55 -9.81 -13.06 -1.76
N GLU A 56 -10.91 -13.11 -2.51
CA GLU A 56 -12.17 -12.45 -2.14
C GLU A 56 -12.72 -12.98 -0.82
N LYS A 57 -12.60 -14.28 -0.52
CA LYS A 57 -12.94 -14.84 0.78
C LYS A 57 -12.09 -14.22 1.89
N VAL A 58 -10.75 -14.20 1.74
CA VAL A 58 -9.86 -13.58 2.73
C VAL A 58 -10.21 -12.11 2.96
N LEU A 59 -10.54 -11.38 1.90
CA LEU A 59 -10.96 -9.98 1.99
C LEU A 59 -12.33 -9.82 2.69
N ASN A 60 -13.27 -10.72 2.44
CA ASN A 60 -14.59 -10.72 3.08
C ASN A 60 -14.51 -11.09 4.57
N ASP A 61 -13.60 -11.98 4.95
CA ASP A 61 -13.38 -12.40 6.34
C ASP A 61 -12.85 -11.24 7.23
N LEU A 62 -12.37 -10.15 6.63
CA LEU A 62 -11.98 -8.93 7.35
C LEU A 62 -13.17 -8.15 7.92
N GLY A 63 -14.40 -8.42 7.45
CA GLY A 63 -15.60 -7.70 7.87
C GLY A 63 -15.44 -6.18 7.71
N ASP A 64 -15.68 -5.43 8.78
CA ASP A 64 -15.60 -3.97 8.81
C ASP A 64 -14.21 -3.41 8.47
N LYS A 65 -13.16 -4.22 8.63
CA LYS A 65 -11.78 -3.83 8.31
C LYS A 65 -11.45 -3.97 6.82
N LYS A 66 -12.31 -4.60 6.02
CA LYS A 66 -12.09 -4.81 4.58
C LYS A 66 -11.81 -3.50 3.86
N ASP A 67 -12.65 -2.48 4.09
CA ASP A 67 -12.53 -1.19 3.43
C ASP A 67 -11.22 -0.48 3.76
N ILE A 68 -10.82 -0.54 5.03
CA ILE A 68 -9.54 0.00 5.52
C ILE A 68 -8.37 -0.71 4.84
N PHE A 69 -8.40 -2.04 4.82
CA PHE A 69 -7.36 -2.84 4.19
C PHE A 69 -7.24 -2.55 2.68
N LEU A 70 -8.36 -2.44 1.96
CA LEU A 70 -8.36 -2.15 0.53
C LEU A 70 -7.81 -0.76 0.20
N LYS A 71 -8.05 0.25 1.06
CA LYS A 71 -7.43 1.58 0.93
C LYS A 71 -5.92 1.51 1.19
N ALA A 72 -5.50 0.76 2.20
CA ALA A 72 -4.09 0.51 2.46
C ALA A 72 -3.41 -0.21 1.28
N MET A 73 -4.10 -1.15 0.63
CA MET A 73 -3.63 -1.80 -0.60
C MET A 73 -3.43 -0.81 -1.74
N THR A 74 -4.35 0.14 -1.95
CA THR A 74 -4.16 1.22 -2.96
C THR A 74 -2.87 1.99 -2.71
N LEU A 75 -2.61 2.36 -1.46
CA LEU A 75 -1.37 3.04 -1.09
C LEU A 75 -0.14 2.15 -1.29
N LYS A 76 -0.23 0.85 -0.97
CA LYS A 76 0.84 -0.13 -1.17
C LYS A 76 1.18 -0.30 -2.65
N ILE A 77 0.17 -0.38 -3.52
CA ILE A 77 0.33 -0.50 -4.98
C ILE A 77 1.01 0.75 -5.55
N ALA A 78 0.67 1.93 -5.02
CA ALA A 78 1.28 3.20 -5.41
C ALA A 78 2.71 3.41 -4.85
N ALA A 79 3.15 2.63 -3.86
CA ALA A 79 4.43 2.78 -3.17
C ALA A 79 5.63 2.25 -3.99
N LYS A 80 6.01 2.98 -5.04
CA LYS A 80 7.08 2.61 -5.98
C LYS A 80 8.46 3.16 -5.64
N ASP A 81 8.52 4.19 -4.79
CA ASP A 81 9.75 4.89 -4.37
C ASP A 81 9.72 5.20 -2.86
N ASP A 82 10.80 5.75 -2.31
CA ASP A 82 10.90 5.99 -0.87
C ASP A 82 9.92 7.06 -0.35
N THR A 83 9.48 7.98 -1.21
CA THR A 83 8.48 8.99 -0.83
C THR A 83 7.10 8.37 -0.72
N SER A 84 6.68 7.58 -1.71
CA SER A 84 5.41 6.88 -1.75
C SER A 84 5.33 5.73 -0.74
N LYS A 85 6.46 5.08 -0.40
CA LYS A 85 6.54 4.16 0.75
C LYS A 85 6.26 4.86 2.08
N LYS A 86 6.80 6.07 2.30
CA LYS A 86 6.49 6.84 3.51
C LYS A 86 4.99 7.16 3.59
N LYS A 87 4.38 7.56 2.47
CA LYS A 87 2.93 7.79 2.39
C LYS A 87 2.11 6.54 2.72
N PHE A 88 2.54 5.36 2.28
CA PHE A 88 1.92 4.10 2.67
C PHE A 88 1.98 3.88 4.19
N ILE A 89 3.14 4.06 4.82
CA ILE A 89 3.29 3.91 6.28
C ILE A 89 2.47 4.94 7.05
N GLU A 90 2.43 6.19 6.59
CA GLU A 90 1.56 7.24 7.18
C GLU A 90 0.08 6.90 7.00
N GLY A 91 -0.30 6.41 5.84
CA GLY A 91 -1.67 6.00 5.54
C GLY A 91 -2.15 4.83 6.39
N LEU A 92 -1.30 3.84 6.66
CA LEU A 92 -1.60 2.77 7.61
C LEU A 92 -2.00 3.35 8.97
N LYS A 93 -1.19 4.29 9.50
CA LYS A 93 -1.48 4.94 10.79
C LYS A 93 -2.79 5.74 10.74
N SER A 94 -3.02 6.50 9.66
CA SER A 94 -4.24 7.28 9.48
C SER A 94 -5.50 6.43 9.34
N LEU A 95 -5.38 5.20 8.87
CA LEU A 95 -6.47 4.25 8.72
C LEU A 95 -6.62 3.32 9.95
N GLU A 96 -5.92 3.63 11.04
CA GLU A 96 -5.91 2.83 12.29
C GLU A 96 -5.48 1.36 12.06
N LEU A 97 -4.60 1.14 11.08
CA LEU A 97 -4.05 -0.17 10.74
C LEU A 97 -2.57 -0.24 11.11
N THR A 98 -2.14 -1.36 11.71
CA THR A 98 -0.71 -1.59 11.97
C THR A 98 -0.07 -2.30 10.78
N GLU A 99 1.22 -2.06 10.55
CA GLU A 99 1.97 -2.76 9.50
C GLU A 99 1.96 -4.29 9.70
N SER A 100 2.00 -4.78 10.95
CA SER A 100 1.86 -6.20 11.25
C SER A 100 0.51 -6.75 10.77
N SER A 101 -0.59 -6.12 11.19
CA SER A 101 -1.94 -6.58 10.82
C SER A 101 -2.20 -6.53 9.31
N PHE A 102 -1.65 -5.51 8.64
CA PHE A 102 -1.67 -5.41 7.19
C PHE A 102 -0.88 -6.55 6.54
N ASN A 103 0.37 -6.76 6.96
CA ASN A 103 1.25 -7.78 6.38
C ASN A 103 0.72 -9.19 6.62
N GLU A 104 0.17 -9.49 7.80
CA GLU A 104 -0.47 -10.79 8.08
C GLU A 104 -1.62 -11.10 7.11
N THR A 105 -2.45 -10.10 6.82
CA THR A 105 -3.54 -10.25 5.85
C THR A 105 -3.02 -10.35 4.42
N PHE A 106 -2.03 -9.52 4.08
CA PHE A 106 -1.39 -9.53 2.78
C PHE A 106 -0.69 -10.86 2.48
N ASP A 107 -0.04 -11.47 3.47
CA ASP A 107 0.61 -12.77 3.35
C ASP A 107 -0.41 -13.91 3.17
N LYS A 108 -1.58 -13.82 3.83
CA LYS A 108 -2.69 -14.75 3.57
C LYS A 108 -3.15 -14.68 2.12
N ILE A 109 -3.32 -13.45 1.59
CA ILE A 109 -3.71 -13.21 0.19
C ILE A 109 -2.65 -13.76 -0.76
N LYS A 110 -1.36 -13.47 -0.51
CA LYS A 110 -0.23 -13.96 -1.31
C LYS A 110 -0.17 -15.50 -1.36
N GLY A 111 -0.64 -16.18 -0.32
CA GLY A 111 -0.71 -17.64 -0.27
C GLY A 111 -1.86 -18.27 -1.08
N LYS A 112 -2.81 -17.48 -1.61
CA LYS A 112 -3.97 -18.00 -2.36
C LYS A 112 -3.64 -18.22 -3.82
N ILE A 113 -2.97 -19.32 -4.10
CA ILE A 113 -2.54 -19.73 -5.44
C ILE A 113 -3.20 -21.06 -5.79
N LYS A 114 -3.64 -21.20 -7.04
CA LYS A 114 -4.18 -22.45 -7.61
C LYS A 114 -3.44 -22.82 -8.90
N GLU A 115 -3.66 -24.04 -9.35
CA GLU A 115 -3.21 -24.51 -10.66
C GLU A 115 -4.20 -24.08 -11.75
N LYS A 116 -3.67 -23.71 -12.92
CA LYS A 116 -4.40 -23.48 -14.16
C LYS A 116 -4.75 -24.85 -14.75
N VAL A 117 -6.04 -25.16 -14.77
CA VAL A 117 -6.61 -26.35 -15.42
C VAL A 117 -6.66 -26.14 -16.92
#